data_AF-A0A4Y3FZ95-F1
#
_entry.id   AF-A0A4Y3FZ95-F1
#
_cell.length_a   1.000
_cell.length_b   1.000
_cell.length_c   1.000
_cell.angle_alpha   90.00
_cell.angle_beta   90.00
_cell.angle_gamma   90.00
#
_symmetry.space_group_name_H-M   'P 1'
#
loop_
_entity.id
_entity.type
_entity.pdbx_description
1 polymer ?
#
loop_
_entity_poly.entity_id
_entity_poly.type
_entity_poly.pdbx_seq_one_letter_code
_entity_poly.pdbx_strand_id
1 'polypeptide(L)'
;MADVNLGRYSTVNINPSGINLDNAIESSYSAATKKSLVEANDSEVIIVRGALVDISEEPRIFDRDSEKGVVINAIIDDGTANMRAAFYDTLAETLLDIPTQLLVNGDYHEKLGERRKKLLGKEVVVIAKVKTSDFTGKLELVARDLNLNPDPREEVKILLEKARRGENCGA
;
A
#
# COMPACT_ATOMS: atom_id res chain seq x y z
N MET A 1 8.97 8.22 -16.04
CA MET A 1 9.42 9.58 -16.34
C MET A 1 8.31 10.50 -15.91
N ALA A 2 8.51 11.27 -14.84
CA ALA A 2 7.55 12.29 -14.41
C ALA A 2 8.09 13.63 -14.91
N ASP A 3 7.38 14.28 -15.81
CA ASP A 3 7.76 15.60 -16.32
C ASP A 3 7.11 16.68 -15.46
N VAL A 4 7.95 17.50 -14.84
CA VAL A 4 7.52 18.65 -14.04
C VAL A 4 7.82 19.91 -14.85
N ASN A 5 6.78 20.60 -15.32
CA ASN A 5 6.94 21.84 -16.07
C ASN A 5 7.09 23.03 -15.11
N LEU A 6 8.19 23.77 -15.26
CA LEU A 6 8.55 24.91 -14.42
C LEU A 6 8.61 26.17 -15.28
N GLY A 7 7.82 27.18 -14.92
CA GLY A 7 7.80 28.46 -15.61
C GLY A 7 9.15 29.17 -15.56
N ARG A 8 9.37 30.14 -16.47
CA ARG A 8 10.66 30.80 -16.81
C ARG A 8 11.49 31.38 -15.63
N TYR A 9 10.91 31.51 -14.43
CA TYR A 9 11.57 32.04 -13.23
C TYR A 9 11.43 31.13 -12.00
N SER A 10 11.10 29.85 -12.18
CA SER A 10 10.89 28.93 -11.07
C SER A 10 12.17 28.17 -10.75
N THR A 11 12.45 27.94 -9.46
CA THR A 11 13.56 27.11 -8.99
C THR A 11 12.99 25.88 -8.29
N VAL A 12 13.33 24.69 -8.76
CA VAL A 12 13.00 23.43 -8.07
C VAL A 12 14.19 22.98 -7.26
N ASN A 13 13.94 22.79 -5.97
CA ASN A 13 14.87 22.18 -5.05
C ASN A 13 14.34 20.77 -4.75
N ILE A 14 15.07 19.74 -5.15
CA ILE A 14 14.70 18.35 -4.91
C ILE A 14 15.32 17.93 -3.59
N ASN A 15 14.51 17.45 -2.65
CA ASN A 15 14.89 17.08 -1.27
C ASN A 15 15.61 18.20 -0.48
N PRO A 16 15.01 19.41 -0.35
CA PRO A 16 15.61 20.46 0.46
C PRO A 16 15.66 20.04 1.93
N SER A 17 16.84 20.12 2.53
CA SER A 17 17.02 19.83 3.96
C SER A 17 16.31 20.89 4.80
N GLY A 18 15.36 20.48 5.64
CA GLY A 18 14.63 21.36 6.56
C GLY A 18 13.13 21.46 6.31
N ILE A 19 12.60 20.80 5.27
CA ILE A 19 11.16 20.63 5.08
C ILE A 19 10.75 19.29 5.68
N ASN A 20 9.97 19.31 6.76
CA ASN A 20 9.21 18.14 7.19
C ASN A 20 7.92 18.11 6.34
N LEU A 21 7.69 17.01 5.62
CA LEU A 21 6.45 16.82 4.85
C LEU A 21 5.32 16.50 5.84
N ASP A 22 4.91 17.49 6.62
CA ASP A 22 3.97 17.25 7.72
C ASP A 22 2.54 16.89 7.22
N ASN A 23 2.19 17.07 5.94
CA ASN A 23 0.79 16.95 5.49
C ASN A 23 0.57 16.46 4.04
N ALA A 24 1.52 15.79 3.38
CA ALA A 24 1.31 15.37 1.98
C ALA A 24 0.36 14.17 1.80
N ILE A 25 -0.01 13.48 2.89
CA ILE A 25 -0.82 12.24 2.85
C ILE A 25 -2.27 12.48 3.33
N GLU A 26 -2.57 13.58 4.04
CA GLU A 26 -3.90 13.78 4.65
C GLU A 26 -5.04 13.93 3.64
N SER A 27 -4.77 14.39 2.41
CA SER A 27 -5.82 14.85 1.50
C SER A 27 -6.61 13.75 0.78
N SER A 28 -6.08 12.54 0.59
CA SER A 28 -6.75 11.48 -0.21
C SER A 28 -7.45 10.41 0.62
N TYR A 29 -7.30 10.42 1.94
CA TYR A 29 -7.71 9.32 2.83
C TYR A 29 -8.57 9.76 4.02
N SER A 30 -9.17 10.95 3.99
CA SER A 30 -9.94 11.53 5.10
C SER A 30 -11.12 10.68 5.63
N ALA A 31 -11.53 9.63 4.91
CA ALA A 31 -12.56 8.67 5.35
C ALA A 31 -12.01 7.29 5.79
N ALA A 32 -10.70 7.02 5.63
CA ALA A 32 -10.12 5.73 5.95
C ALA A 32 -9.88 5.62 7.46
N THR A 33 -10.48 4.61 8.10
CA THR A 33 -10.31 4.36 9.54
C THR A 33 -9.33 3.22 9.77
N LYS A 34 -8.47 3.35 10.77
CA LYS A 34 -7.61 2.23 11.19
C LYS A 34 -8.48 1.15 11.83
N LYS A 35 -8.41 -0.07 11.32
CA LYS A 35 -9.18 -1.22 11.80
C LYS A 35 -8.35 -2.50 11.76
N SER A 36 -8.73 -3.45 12.58
CA SER A 36 -8.24 -4.81 12.47
C SER A 36 -8.91 -5.55 11.30
N LEU A 37 -8.24 -6.55 10.75
CA LEU A 37 -8.73 -7.34 9.62
C LEU A 37 -9.99 -8.15 9.97
N VAL A 38 -10.13 -8.58 11.23
CA VAL A 38 -11.32 -9.30 11.69
C VAL A 38 -12.57 -8.41 11.75
N GLU A 39 -12.40 -7.09 11.93
CA GLU A 39 -13.47 -6.10 11.99
C GLU A 39 -13.79 -5.47 10.62
N ALA A 40 -13.11 -5.92 9.57
CA ALA A 40 -13.27 -5.41 8.22
C ALA A 40 -14.62 -5.82 7.62
N ASN A 41 -15.30 -4.87 6.98
CA ASN A 41 -16.59 -5.03 6.32
C ASN A 41 -16.45 -4.73 4.83
N ASP A 42 -17.28 -5.37 4.02
CA ASP A 42 -17.26 -5.16 2.58
C ASP A 42 -17.52 -3.69 2.19
N SER A 43 -16.89 -3.27 1.11
CA SER A 43 -16.98 -1.93 0.52
C SER A 43 -16.45 -0.78 1.36
N GLU A 44 -15.87 -1.02 2.54
CA GLU A 44 -15.26 0.02 3.36
C GLU A 44 -13.78 0.27 2.96
N VAL A 45 -13.22 1.40 3.40
CA VAL A 45 -11.81 1.73 3.21
C VAL A 45 -11.14 1.76 4.57
N ILE A 46 -10.15 0.88 4.78
CA ILE A 46 -9.44 0.74 6.04
C ILE A 46 -7.96 1.05 5.90
N ILE A 47 -7.36 1.42 7.02
CA ILE A 47 -5.91 1.43 7.21
C ILE A 47 -5.56 0.21 8.06
N VAL A 48 -4.77 -0.72 7.51
CA VAL A 48 -4.30 -1.90 8.23
C VAL A 48 -2.78 -1.85 8.39
N ARG A 49 -2.30 -2.21 9.58
CA ARG A 49 -0.88 -2.41 9.87
C ARG A 49 -0.68 -3.90 10.13
N GLY A 50 0.18 -4.55 9.36
CA GLY A 50 0.37 -5.99 9.47
C GLY A 50 1.65 -6.47 8.81
N ALA A 51 2.01 -7.72 9.03
CA ALA A 51 3.14 -8.37 8.41
C ALA A 51 2.77 -8.95 7.03
N LEU A 52 3.67 -8.82 6.06
CA LEU A 52 3.59 -9.57 4.81
C LEU A 52 3.98 -11.02 5.05
N VAL A 53 3.02 -11.94 5.05
CA VAL A 53 3.28 -13.38 5.33
C VAL A 53 3.47 -14.21 4.07
N ASP A 54 2.94 -13.76 2.95
CA ASP A 54 3.15 -14.37 1.64
C ASP A 54 3.06 -13.31 0.54
N ILE A 55 3.75 -13.54 -0.57
CA ILE A 55 3.69 -12.75 -1.80
C ILE A 55 3.69 -13.74 -2.95
N SER A 56 2.78 -13.58 -3.91
CA SER A 56 2.69 -14.45 -5.08
C SER A 56 4.03 -14.61 -5.81
N GLU A 57 4.28 -15.80 -6.33
CA GLU A 57 5.52 -16.13 -7.04
C GLU A 57 5.65 -15.40 -8.37
N GLU A 58 4.50 -15.08 -8.98
CA GLU A 58 4.42 -14.41 -10.26
C GLU A 58 3.32 -13.32 -10.22
N PRO A 59 3.58 -12.14 -10.82
CA PRO A 59 2.54 -11.15 -11.09
C PRO A 59 1.60 -11.67 -12.18
N ARG A 60 0.32 -11.29 -12.08
CA ARG A 60 -0.64 -11.51 -13.15
C ARG A 60 -0.71 -10.27 -14.04
N ILE A 61 -0.59 -10.49 -15.34
CA ILE A 61 -0.76 -9.45 -16.37
C ILE A 61 -2.20 -9.50 -16.88
N PHE A 62 -2.81 -8.33 -17.10
CA PHE A 62 -4.14 -8.21 -17.69
C PHE A 62 -4.16 -7.10 -18.74
N ASP A 63 -5.02 -7.24 -19.74
CA ASP A 63 -5.17 -6.24 -20.80
C ASP A 63 -6.11 -5.11 -20.33
N ARG A 64 -5.70 -3.85 -20.52
CA ARG A 64 -6.55 -2.66 -20.54
C ARG A 64 -6.65 -2.13 -21.97
N ASP A 65 -7.65 -1.29 -22.23
CA ASP A 65 -7.97 -0.76 -23.56
C ASP A 65 -6.76 -0.23 -24.36
N SER A 66 -5.73 0.30 -23.70
CA SER A 66 -4.56 0.91 -24.36
C SER A 66 -3.20 0.40 -23.86
N GLU A 67 -3.16 -0.38 -22.78
CA GLU A 67 -1.92 -0.81 -22.12
C GLU A 67 -2.12 -2.12 -21.33
N LYS A 68 -1.02 -2.78 -20.97
CA LYS A 68 -1.08 -3.95 -20.07
C LYS A 68 -0.97 -3.48 -18.63
N GLY A 69 -1.89 -3.94 -17.79
CA GLY A 69 -1.85 -3.76 -16.35
C GLY A 69 -1.21 -4.95 -15.64
N VAL A 70 -0.73 -4.72 -14.42
CA VAL A 70 -0.12 -5.75 -13.59
C VAL A 70 -0.80 -5.79 -12.23
N VAL A 71 -1.00 -7.00 -11.70
CA VAL A 71 -1.43 -7.20 -10.31
C VAL A 71 -0.57 -8.27 -9.65
N ILE A 72 -0.08 -7.97 -8.45
CA ILE A 72 0.57 -8.95 -7.57
C ILE A 72 -0.25 -9.07 -6.29
N ASN A 73 -0.41 -10.30 -5.81
CA ASN A 73 -1.12 -10.55 -4.56
C ASN A 73 -0.12 -10.80 -3.43
N ALA A 74 -0.46 -10.36 -2.23
CA ALA A 74 0.21 -10.73 -1.00
C ALA A 74 -0.83 -11.15 0.05
N ILE A 75 -0.37 -11.77 1.13
CA ILE A 75 -1.17 -11.99 2.33
C ILE A 75 -0.63 -11.08 3.42
N ILE A 76 -1.54 -10.31 4.03
CA ILE A 76 -1.25 -9.44 5.17
C ILE A 76 -1.87 -10.09 6.41
N ASP A 77 -1.09 -10.17 7.48
CA ASP A 77 -1.52 -10.65 8.80
C ASP A 77 -1.33 -9.53 9.83
N ASP A 78 -2.41 -9.11 10.50
CA ASP A 78 -2.37 -8.06 11.53
C ASP A 78 -2.41 -8.61 12.97
N GLY A 79 -2.31 -9.93 13.12
CA GLY A 79 -2.46 -10.65 14.39
C GLY A 79 -3.91 -11.00 14.76
N THR A 80 -4.92 -10.41 14.11
CA THR A 80 -6.33 -10.72 14.32
C THR A 80 -6.90 -11.64 13.25
N ALA A 81 -6.48 -11.42 12.00
CA ALA A 81 -6.79 -12.28 10.86
C ALA A 81 -5.70 -12.12 9.79
N ASN A 82 -5.79 -12.94 8.74
CA ASN A 82 -5.03 -12.74 7.52
C ASN A 82 -5.96 -12.49 6.34
N MET A 83 -5.55 -11.62 5.42
CA MET A 83 -6.33 -11.26 4.25
C MET A 83 -5.44 -11.12 3.02
N ARG A 84 -5.95 -11.58 1.87
CA ARG A 84 -5.29 -11.40 0.59
C ARG A 84 -5.40 -9.93 0.17
N ALA A 85 -4.28 -9.33 -0.20
CA ALA A 85 -4.20 -7.98 -0.71
C ALA A 85 -3.70 -7.97 -2.16
N ALA A 86 -4.43 -7.26 -3.02
CA ALA A 86 -4.10 -7.05 -4.41
C ALA A 86 -3.45 -5.66 -4.60
N PHE A 87 -2.25 -5.65 -5.19
CA PHE A 87 -1.50 -4.43 -5.52
C PHE A 87 -1.44 -4.30 -7.03
N TYR A 88 -2.02 -3.23 -7.55
CA TYR A 88 -2.10 -2.96 -8.99
C TYR A 88 -1.02 -1.97 -9.43
N ASP A 89 -0.49 -2.17 -10.62
CA ASP A 89 0.35 -1.25 -11.36
C ASP A 89 1.46 -0.63 -10.49
N THR A 90 1.43 0.68 -10.23
CA THR A 90 2.45 1.40 -9.44
C THR A 90 2.62 0.87 -8.02
N LEU A 91 1.57 0.32 -7.40
CA LEU A 91 1.68 -0.32 -6.08
C LEU A 91 2.39 -1.67 -6.18
N ALA A 92 2.22 -2.40 -7.28
CA ALA A 92 2.99 -3.61 -7.55
C ALA A 92 4.47 -3.26 -7.74
N GLU A 93 4.77 -2.17 -8.47
CA GLU A 93 6.15 -1.68 -8.62
C GLU A 93 6.77 -1.30 -7.29
N THR A 94 6.02 -0.58 -6.45
CA THR A 94 6.48 -0.12 -5.13
C THR A 94 6.75 -1.30 -4.20
N LEU A 95 5.84 -2.28 -4.16
CA LEU A 95 6.03 -3.49 -3.38
C LEU A 95 7.27 -4.25 -3.86
N LEU A 96 7.33 -4.52 -5.16
CA LEU A 96 8.34 -5.40 -5.75
C LEU A 96 9.70 -4.73 -6.00
N ASP A 97 9.76 -3.39 -5.98
CA ASP A 97 10.93 -2.61 -6.43
C ASP A 97 11.35 -3.00 -7.86
N ILE A 98 10.36 -3.25 -8.72
CA ILE A 98 10.53 -3.67 -10.12
C ILE A 98 9.56 -2.88 -11.01
N PRO A 99 10.02 -2.20 -12.06
CA PRO A 99 9.15 -1.48 -12.98
C PRO A 99 8.16 -2.40 -13.72
N THR A 100 6.94 -1.92 -13.97
CA THR A 100 5.86 -2.65 -14.66
C THR A 100 6.31 -3.14 -16.03
N GLN A 101 7.09 -2.33 -16.77
CA GLN A 101 7.61 -2.74 -18.08
C GLN A 101 8.47 -4.01 -18.01
N LEU A 102 9.25 -4.17 -16.94
CA LEU A 102 10.04 -5.38 -16.71
C LEU A 102 9.14 -6.55 -16.28
N LEU A 103 8.12 -6.29 -15.45
CA LEU A 103 7.15 -7.31 -15.04
C LEU A 103 6.32 -7.85 -16.23
N VAL A 104 6.09 -7.03 -17.25
CA VAL A 104 5.27 -7.40 -18.42
C VAL A 104 6.07 -8.12 -19.51
N ASN A 105 7.30 -7.66 -19.79
CA ASN A 105 8.07 -8.09 -20.97
C ASN A 105 9.50 -8.56 -20.68
N GLY A 106 9.94 -8.56 -19.43
CA GLY A 106 11.33 -8.83 -19.05
C GLY A 106 11.52 -10.07 -18.18
N ASP A 107 12.78 -10.37 -17.86
CA ASP A 107 13.13 -11.36 -16.85
C ASP A 107 13.21 -10.68 -15.48
N TYR A 108 12.24 -11.01 -14.62
CA TYR A 108 12.11 -10.46 -13.28
C TYR A 108 12.21 -11.54 -12.19
N HIS A 109 12.30 -12.82 -12.54
CA HIS A 109 12.14 -13.92 -11.58
C HIS A 109 13.18 -13.90 -10.46
N GLU A 110 14.45 -13.63 -10.81
CA GLU A 110 15.54 -13.54 -9.82
C GLU A 110 15.32 -12.35 -8.87
N LYS A 111 15.04 -11.16 -9.42
CA LYS A 111 14.78 -9.95 -8.62
C LYS A 111 13.57 -10.12 -7.72
N LEU A 112 12.50 -10.74 -8.24
CA LEU A 112 11.28 -11.02 -7.50
C LEU A 112 11.56 -11.99 -6.35
N GLY A 113 12.30 -13.07 -6.59
CA GLY A 113 12.69 -14.03 -5.55
C GLY A 113 13.48 -13.36 -4.41
N GLU A 114 14.48 -12.55 -4.75
CA GLU A 114 15.27 -11.81 -3.75
C GLU A 114 14.45 -10.75 -3.00
N ARG A 115 13.55 -10.05 -3.71
CA ARG A 115 12.66 -9.08 -3.08
C ARG A 115 11.69 -9.76 -2.11
N ARG A 116 11.07 -10.87 -2.51
CA ARG A 116 10.14 -11.63 -1.67
C ARG A 116 10.79 -12.02 -0.35
N LYS A 117 11.99 -12.62 -0.39
CA LYS A 117 12.75 -12.98 0.82
C LYS A 117 12.97 -11.81 1.77
N LYS A 118 13.19 -10.59 1.24
CA LYS A 118 13.39 -9.38 2.05
C LYS A 118 12.10 -8.80 2.63
N LEU A 119 10.96 -9.06 2.00
CA LEU A 119 9.66 -8.51 2.41
C LEU A 119 8.88 -9.44 3.33
N LEU A 120 9.06 -10.76 3.22
CA LEU A 120 8.39 -11.71 4.10
C LEU A 120 8.74 -11.42 5.56
N GLY A 121 7.71 -11.32 6.39
CA GLY A 121 7.79 -10.96 7.81
C GLY A 121 7.96 -9.47 8.10
N LYS A 122 8.08 -8.60 7.08
CA LYS A 122 8.13 -7.16 7.31
C LYS A 122 6.76 -6.59 7.63
N GLU A 123 6.72 -5.68 8.60
CA GLU A 123 5.54 -4.87 8.89
C GLU A 123 5.35 -3.79 7.83
N VAL A 124 4.11 -3.67 7.38
CA VAL A 124 3.67 -2.68 6.39
C VAL A 124 2.40 -2.00 6.87
N VAL A 125 2.16 -0.79 6.39
CA VAL A 125 0.86 -0.12 6.51
C VAL A 125 0.25 -0.03 5.13
N VAL A 126 -0.98 -0.53 5.00
CA VAL A 126 -1.71 -0.55 3.73
C VAL A 126 -3.03 0.16 3.92
N ILE A 127 -3.33 1.09 3.02
CA ILE A 127 -4.67 1.66 2.90
C ILE A 127 -5.36 0.89 1.78
N ALA A 128 -6.49 0.26 2.08
CA ALA A 128 -7.16 -0.61 1.12
C ALA A 128 -8.67 -0.45 1.17
N LYS A 129 -9.31 -0.66 0.01
CA LYS A 129 -10.74 -0.94 -0.06
C LYS A 129 -10.95 -2.42 0.20
N VAL A 130 -11.79 -2.75 1.17
CA VAL A 130 -12.24 -4.11 1.41
C VAL A 130 -13.28 -4.45 0.33
N LYS A 131 -13.10 -5.59 -0.32
CA LYS A 131 -14.01 -6.08 -1.36
C LYS A 131 -14.27 -7.57 -1.15
N THR A 132 -15.53 -7.99 -1.19
CA THR A 132 -15.86 -9.41 -1.31
C THR A 132 -15.47 -9.93 -2.70
N SER A 133 -14.72 -11.01 -2.73
CA SER A 133 -14.36 -11.73 -3.96
C SER A 133 -15.57 -12.50 -4.48
N ASP A 134 -16.02 -12.16 -5.69
CA ASP A 134 -17.19 -12.80 -6.35
C ASP A 134 -16.97 -14.31 -6.58
N PHE A 135 -15.72 -14.76 -6.61
CA PHE A 135 -15.35 -16.16 -6.88
C PHE A 135 -15.23 -17.02 -5.63
N THR A 136 -14.78 -16.44 -4.51
CA THR A 136 -14.48 -17.21 -3.29
C THR A 136 -15.42 -16.89 -2.13
N GLY A 137 -16.19 -15.81 -2.23
CA GLY A 137 -17.03 -15.29 -1.14
C GLY A 137 -16.24 -14.73 0.04
N LYS A 138 -14.90 -14.63 -0.06
CA LYS A 138 -14.03 -14.12 0.99
C LYS A 138 -13.73 -12.64 0.78
N LEU A 139 -13.47 -11.93 1.88
CA LEU A 139 -12.97 -10.56 1.82
C LEU A 139 -11.53 -10.52 1.31
N GLU A 140 -11.26 -9.56 0.44
CA GLU A 140 -9.95 -9.23 -0.10
C GLU A 140 -9.70 -7.73 0.05
N LEU A 141 -8.43 -7.35 0.19
CA LEU A 141 -7.99 -5.97 0.21
C LEU A 141 -7.58 -5.55 -1.20
N VAL A 142 -8.17 -4.48 -1.71
CA VAL A 142 -7.68 -3.79 -2.90
C VAL A 142 -6.86 -2.60 -2.44
N ALA A 143 -5.53 -2.72 -2.53
CA ALA A 143 -4.62 -1.69 -2.04
C ALA A 143 -4.78 -0.38 -2.83
N ARG A 144 -4.77 0.73 -2.10
CA ARG A 144 -4.77 2.10 -2.61
C ARG A 144 -3.48 2.83 -2.26
N ASP A 145 -2.90 2.47 -1.12
CA ASP A 145 -1.60 2.97 -0.67
C ASP A 145 -0.81 1.88 0.05
N LEU A 146 0.51 2.04 0.06
CA LEU A 146 1.45 1.12 0.69
C LEU A 146 2.64 1.88 1.30
N ASN A 147 2.81 1.75 2.61
CA ASN A 147 4.01 2.12 3.32
C ASN A 147 4.77 0.87 3.78
N LEU A 148 5.96 0.65 3.21
CA LEU A 148 6.82 -0.50 3.49
C LEU A 148 7.72 -0.35 4.72
N ASN A 149 7.84 0.85 5.27
CA ASN A 149 8.67 1.14 6.44
C ASN A 149 7.93 2.10 7.38
N PRO A 150 6.85 1.65 8.04
CA PRO A 150 6.13 2.50 8.98
C PRO A 150 7.01 2.86 10.17
N ASP A 151 7.12 4.16 10.51
CA ASP A 151 7.83 4.63 11.70
C ASP A 151 6.94 4.47 12.95
N PRO A 152 7.34 3.67 13.95
CA PRO A 152 6.59 3.53 15.20
C PRO A 152 6.33 4.87 15.92
N ARG A 153 7.23 5.85 15.77
CA ARG A 153 7.13 7.15 16.46
C ARG A 153 6.02 8.02 15.90
N GLU A 154 5.87 8.03 14.58
CA GLU A 154 4.77 8.76 13.92
C GLU A 154 3.42 8.20 14.35
N GLU A 155 3.32 6.87 14.43
CA GLU A 155 2.12 6.20 14.87
C GLU A 155 1.74 6.54 16.31
N VAL A 156 2.71 6.54 17.24
CA VAL A 156 2.50 6.95 18.63
C VAL A 156 2.00 8.39 18.70
N LYS A 157 2.56 9.30 17.89
CA LYS A 157 2.11 10.70 17.84
C LYS A 157 0.64 10.79 17.40
N ILE A 158 0.28 10.10 16.32
CA ILE A 158 -1.10 10.08 15.79
C ILE A 158 -2.08 9.51 16.84
N LEU A 159 -1.71 8.41 17.50
CA LEU A 159 -2.53 7.80 18.54
C LEU A 159 -2.72 8.71 19.75
N LEU A 160 -1.66 9.39 20.18
CA LEU A 160 -1.73 10.37 21.27
C LEU A 160 -2.61 11.57 20.90
N GLU A 161 -2.55 12.06 19.67
CA GLU A 161 -3.41 13.14 19.20
C GLU A 161 -4.89 12.71 19.15
N LYS A 162 -5.19 11.51 18.66
CA LYS A 162 -6.56 10.96 18.68
C LYS A 162 -7.11 10.80 20.09
N ALA A 163 -6.30 10.24 21.01
CA ALA A 163 -6.67 10.10 22.42
C ALA A 163 -6.94 11.48 23.08
N ARG A 164 -6.16 12.51 22.73
CA ARG A 164 -6.37 13.89 23.19
C ARG A 164 -7.63 14.53 22.60
N ARG A 165 -8.04 14.14 21.39
CA ARG A 165 -9.25 14.64 20.70
C ARG A 165 -10.54 13.93 21.15
N GLY A 166 -10.46 12.90 21.98
CA GLY A 166 -11.64 12.20 22.50
C GLY A 166 -12.41 11.39 21.45
N GLU A 167 -11.79 11.09 20.31
CA GLU A 167 -12.34 10.19 19.31
C GLU A 167 -12.22 8.75 19.84
N ASN A 168 -13.25 8.29 20.57
CA ASN A 168 -13.34 6.93 21.07
C ASN A 168 -13.22 5.93 19.90
N CYS A 169 -12.23 5.04 19.96
CA CYS A 169 -12.32 3.74 19.31
C CYS A 169 -13.59 3.06 19.85
N GLY A 170 -14.53 2.76 18.95
CA GLY A 170 -15.74 2.01 19.30
C GLY A 170 -15.38 0.71 20.02
N ALA A 171 -16.13 0.43 21.08
CA ALA A 171 -16.12 -0.83 21.82
C ALA A 171 -16.80 -1.96 21.03
#